data_AF-J1J3W5-F1
#
_entry.id   AF-J1J3W5-F1
#
_cell.length_a   1.000
_cell.length_b   1.000
_cell.length_c   1.000
_cell.angle_alpha   90.00
_cell.angle_beta   90.00
_cell.angle_gamma   90.00
#
_symmetry.space_group_name_H-M   'P 1'
#
loop_
_entity.id
_entity.type
_entity.pdbx_description
1 polymer ?
#
loop_
_entity_poly.entity_id
_entity_poly.type
_entity_poly.pdbx_seq_one_letter_code
_entity_poly.pdbx_strand_id
1 'polypeptide(L)'
;MIPLCDKELSNTLVGLYDDYQRGFEIGEQLKLCVDLALSLELELSIHRLSEAEAILEGQAVEALPRCKVSHSKRDETGTVIHMDFGGGK
;
A
#
# COMPACT_ATOMS: atom_id res chain seq x y z
N MET A 1 15.51 5.01 -16.68
CA MET A 1 15.15 3.71 -17.29
C MET A 1 14.25 4.00 -18.48
N ILE A 2 14.42 3.29 -19.59
CA ILE A 2 13.56 3.45 -20.78
C ILE A 2 12.20 2.85 -20.41
N PRO A 3 11.10 3.62 -20.47
CA PRO A 3 9.77 3.07 -20.27
C PRO A 3 9.47 2.18 -21.48
N LEU A 4 9.59 0.87 -21.31
CA LEU A 4 9.18 -0.07 -22.34
C LEU A 4 7.66 -0.02 -22.39
N CYS A 5 7.13 0.36 -23.55
CA CYS A 5 5.70 0.53 -23.75
C CYS A 5 5.04 -0.86 -23.70
N ASP A 6 3.92 -1.04 -22.98
CA ASP A 6 3.18 -2.31 -22.88
C ASP A 6 2.96 -3.01 -24.24
N LYS A 7 2.87 -2.21 -25.30
CA LYS A 7 2.73 -2.66 -26.68
C LYS A 7 3.97 -3.38 -27.23
N GLU A 8 5.16 -2.97 -26.82
CA GLU A 8 6.43 -3.58 -27.23
C GLU A 8 6.60 -4.96 -26.59
N LEU A 9 6.24 -5.11 -25.31
CA LEU A 9 6.23 -6.41 -24.64
C LEU A 9 5.23 -7.36 -25.29
N SER A 10 4.01 -6.88 -25.58
CA SER A 10 2.98 -7.66 -26.28
C SER A 10 3.43 -8.13 -27.66
N ASN A 11 3.98 -7.22 -28.48
CA ASN A 11 4.51 -7.57 -29.80
C ASN A 11 5.65 -8.59 -29.73
N THR A 12 6.52 -8.47 -28.72
CA THR A 12 7.64 -9.40 -28.50
C THR A 12 7.13 -10.79 -28.14
N LEU A 13 6.15 -10.89 -27.23
CA LEU A 13 5.57 -12.19 -26.83
C LEU A 13 4.86 -12.90 -27.99
N VAL A 14 4.15 -12.15 -28.84
CA VAL A 14 3.51 -12.72 -30.05
C VAL A 14 4.57 -13.27 -31.01
N GLY A 15 5.66 -12.52 -31.25
CA GLY A 15 6.75 -13.00 -32.09
C GLY A 15 7.43 -14.26 -31.54
N LEU A 16 7.65 -14.33 -30.23
CA LEU A 16 8.23 -15.52 -29.59
C LEU A 16 7.33 -16.75 -29.70
N TYR A 17 6.01 -16.58 -29.68
CA TYR A 17 5.08 -17.67 -29.90
C TYR A 17 5.16 -18.22 -31.33
N ASP A 18 5.23 -17.35 -32.32
CA ASP A 18 5.41 -17.76 -33.73
C ASP A 18 6.75 -18.49 -33.92
N ASP A 19 7.81 -18.03 -33.27
CA ASP A 19 9.14 -18.64 -33.34
C ASP A 19 9.15 -20.03 -32.66
N TYR A 20 8.49 -20.17 -31.51
CA TYR A 20 8.29 -21.47 -30.86
C TYR A 20 7.53 -22.46 -31.75
N GLN A 21 6.45 -22.02 -32.40
CA GLN A 21 5.67 -22.87 -33.32
C GLN A 21 6.51 -23.35 -34.51
N ARG A 22 7.51 -22.58 -34.92
CA ARG A 22 8.46 -22.93 -35.99
C ARG A 22 9.64 -23.78 -35.51
N GLY A 23 9.72 -24.07 -34.20
CA GLY A 23 10.76 -24.90 -33.60
C GLY A 23 12.07 -24.15 -33.32
N PHE A 24 12.06 -22.81 -33.29
CA PHE A 24 13.23 -22.03 -32.89
C PHE A 24 13.46 -22.09 -31.37
N GLU A 25 14.73 -21.98 -30.97
CA GLU A 25 15.09 -21.87 -29.56
C GLU A 25 14.84 -20.44 -29.07
N ILE A 26 13.85 -20.29 -28.17
CA ILE A 26 13.38 -18.99 -27.64
C ILE A 26 13.70 -18.79 -26.16
N GLY A 27 14.49 -19.69 -25.55
CA GLY A 27 14.66 -19.76 -24.10
C GLY A 27 15.23 -18.48 -23.48
N GLU A 28 16.22 -17.86 -24.13
CA GLU A 28 16.83 -16.61 -23.65
C GLU A 28 15.86 -15.43 -23.77
N GLN A 29 15.18 -15.30 -24.90
CA GLN A 29 14.23 -14.20 -25.13
C GLN A 29 13.01 -14.32 -24.22
N LEU A 30 12.50 -15.54 -24.02
CA LEU A 30 11.40 -15.79 -23.10
C LEU A 30 11.81 -15.45 -21.65
N LYS A 31 13.02 -15.82 -21.24
CA LYS A 31 13.56 -15.45 -19.93
C LYS A 31 13.60 -13.93 -19.75
N LEU A 32 14.08 -13.19 -20.74
CA LEU A 32 14.10 -11.72 -20.71
C LEU A 32 12.68 -11.13 -20.58
N CYS A 33 11.69 -11.70 -21.28
CA CYS A 33 10.30 -11.27 -21.13
C CYS A 33 9.75 -11.52 -19.72
N VAL A 34 10.07 -12.67 -19.11
CA VAL A 34 9.66 -13.00 -17.74
C VAL A 34 10.32 -12.06 -16.73
N ASP A 35 11.63 -11.82 -16.84
CA ASP A 35 12.38 -10.91 -15.97
C ASP A 35 11.81 -9.48 -16.03
N LEU A 36 11.45 -9.03 -17.23
CA LEU A 36 10.80 -7.73 -17.42
C LEU A 36 9.40 -7.69 -16.80
N ALA A 37 8.57 -8.71 -17.03
CA ALA A 37 7.23 -8.78 -16.45
C ALA A 37 7.25 -8.76 -14.91
N LEU A 38 8.19 -9.50 -14.30
CA LEU A 38 8.39 -9.49 -12.85
C LEU A 38 8.83 -8.11 -12.33
N SER A 39 9.68 -7.41 -13.09
CA SER A 39 10.13 -6.06 -12.74
C SER A 39 8.98 -5.04 -12.77
N LEU A 40 8.13 -5.12 -13.79
CA LEU A 40 6.94 -4.26 -13.92
C LEU A 40 5.92 -4.54 -12.81
N GLU A 41 5.66 -5.81 -12.48
CA GLU A 41 4.75 -6.19 -11.39
C GLU A 41 5.26 -5.68 -10.02
N LEU A 42 6.57 -5.73 -9.79
CA LEU A 42 7.18 -5.19 -8.58
C LEU A 42 7.00 -3.66 -8.49
N GLU A 43 7.23 -2.94 -9.59
CA GLU A 43 7.05 -1.49 -9.65
C GLU A 43 5.59 -1.09 -9.39
N LEU A 44 4.63 -1.79 -9.99
CA LEU A 44 3.19 -1.60 -9.73
C LEU A 44 2.83 -1.89 -8.27
N SER A 45 3.41 -2.95 -7.69
CA SER A 45 3.18 -3.31 -6.29
C SER A 45 3.70 -2.23 -5.33
N ILE A 46 4.89 -1.70 -5.59
CA ILE A 46 5.46 -0.59 -4.81
C ILE A 46 4.57 0.64 -4.93
N HIS A 47 4.16 1.01 -6.15
CA HIS A 47 3.27 2.16 -6.36
C HIS A 47 1.96 2.03 -5.57
N ARG A 48 1.31 0.87 -5.63
CA ARG A 48 0.05 0.60 -4.89
C ARG A 48 0.26 0.64 -3.38
N LEU A 49 1.40 0.15 -2.89
CA LEU A 49 1.72 0.23 -1.47
C LEU A 49 1.93 1.68 -1.01
N SER A 50 2.68 2.47 -1.77
CA SER A 50 2.89 3.89 -1.49
C SER A 50 1.58 4.69 -1.53
N GLU A 51 0.67 4.37 -2.46
CA GLU A 51 -0.66 4.99 -2.50
C GLU A 51 -1.49 4.63 -1.25
N ALA A 52 -1.48 3.36 -0.84
CA ALA A 52 -2.15 2.92 0.38
C ALA A 52 -1.58 3.58 1.64
N GLU A 53 -0.25 3.74 1.71
CA GLU A 53 0.45 4.47 2.78
C GLU A 53 -0.01 5.93 2.85
N ALA A 54 -0.02 6.64 1.70
CA ALA A 54 -0.47 8.03 1.64
C ALA A 54 -1.94 8.19 2.08
N ILE A 55 -2.82 7.25 1.72
CA ILE A 55 -4.22 7.25 2.16
C ILE A 55 -4.31 7.06 3.68
N LEU A 56 -3.54 6.11 4.23
CA LEU A 56 -3.52 5.84 5.67
C LEU A 56 -2.99 7.05 6.47
N GLU A 57 -1.93 7.69 6.00
CA GLU A 57 -1.41 8.92 6.60
C GLU A 57 -2.46 10.04 6.61
N GLY A 58 -3.16 10.25 5.48
CA GLY A 58 -4.25 11.21 5.40
C GLY A 58 -5.36 10.94 6.42
N GLN A 59 -5.79 9.68 6.53
CA GLN A 59 -6.80 9.27 7.52
C GLN A 59 -6.32 9.43 8.97
N ALA A 60 -5.05 9.15 9.26
CA ALA A 60 -4.48 9.33 10.59
C ALA A 60 -4.44 10.82 10.99
N VAL A 61 -4.06 11.69 10.05
CA VAL A 61 -4.06 13.16 10.26
C VAL A 61 -5.48 13.68 10.45
N GLU A 62 -6.50 13.13 9.78
CA GLU A 62 -7.91 13.51 10.00
C GLU A 62 -8.50 12.94 11.31
N ALA A 63 -8.05 11.77 11.74
CA ALA A 63 -8.52 11.13 12.96
C ALA A 63 -7.94 11.76 14.24
N LEU A 64 -6.70 12.27 14.20
CA LEU A 64 -6.04 12.89 15.35
C LEU A 64 -6.81 14.11 15.94
N PRO A 65 -7.32 15.06 15.12
CA PRO A 65 -8.17 16.16 15.57
C PRO A 65 -9.49 15.68 16.19
N ARG A 66 -10.12 14.65 15.61
CA ARG A 66 -11.38 14.08 16.14
C ARG A 66 -11.18 13.43 17.51
N CYS A 67 -10.01 12.83 17.76
CA CYS A 67 -9.70 12.20 19.04
C CYS A 67 -9.37 13.21 20.15
N LYS A 68 -8.87 14.40 19.82
CA LYS A 68 -8.62 15.48 20.80
C LYS A 68 -9.89 16.18 21.29
N VAL A 69 -11.01 16.06 20.58
CA VAL A 69 -12.26 16.77 20.91
C VAL A 69 -13.20 15.94 21.80
N SER A 70 -13.01 14.61 21.91
CA SER A 70 -13.81 13.75 22.80
C SER A 70 -13.38 13.78 24.28
N HIS A 71 -12.32 14.51 24.64
CA HIS A 71 -11.97 14.81 26.04
C HIS A 71 -12.35 16.23 26.49
N SER A 72 -13.13 16.97 25.69
CA SER A 72 -13.79 18.19 26.16
C SER A 72 -15.20 17.88 26.69
N LYS A 73 -15.32 16.90 27.60
CA LYS A 73 -16.42 16.96 28.56
C LYS A 73 -16.08 18.10 29.51
N ARG A 74 -16.77 19.21 29.32
CA ARG A 74 -17.31 20.06 30.36
C ARG A 74 -17.21 19.37 31.74
N ASP A 75 -16.16 19.66 32.48
CA ASP A 75 -16.10 19.42 33.91
C ASP A 75 -15.81 20.78 34.52
N GLU A 76 -16.87 21.59 34.51
CA GLU A 76 -17.02 22.69 35.46
C GLU A 76 -16.88 22.06 36.85
N THR A 77 -15.99 22.61 37.67
CA THR A 77 -15.74 22.24 39.08
C THR A 77 -15.25 20.82 39.33
N GLY A 78 -13.95 20.71 39.63
CA GLY A 78 -13.34 19.49 40.15
C GLY A 78 -14.16 18.95 41.32
N THR A 79 -14.86 17.84 41.09
CA THR A 79 -15.58 17.13 42.13
C THR A 79 -14.56 16.28 42.87
N VAL A 80 -13.95 16.86 43.91
CA VAL A 80 -13.18 16.11 44.90
C VAL A 80 -14.16 15.15 45.57
N ILE A 81 -14.09 13.86 45.22
CA ILE A 81 -14.84 12.82 45.90
C ILE A 81 -14.12 12.57 47.23
N HIS A 82 -14.63 13.18 48.30
CA HIS A 82 -14.19 12.88 49.66
C HIS A 82 -14.73 11.49 50.05
N MET A 83 -13.85 10.50 50.13
CA MET A 83 -14.18 9.20 50.73
C MET A 83 -14.05 9.32 52.24
N ASP A 84 -15.18 9.40 52.92
CA ASP A 84 -15.22 9.37 54.39
C ASP A 84 -15.11 7.90 54.82
N PHE A 85 -13.91 7.49 55.25
CA PHE A 85 -13.71 6.20 55.91
C PHE A 85 -14.24 6.33 57.34
N GLY A 86 -15.56 6.15 57.47
CA GLY A 86 -16.27 6.15 58.74
C GLY A 86 -15.71 5.09 59.70
N GLY A 87 -14.73 5.51 60.51
CA GLY A 87 -14.30 4.81 61.71
C GLY A 87 -15.39 4.93 62.76
N GLY A 88 -16.31 3.97 62.76
CA GLY A 88 -17.25 3.76 63.85
C GLY A 88 -16.51 3.60 65.17
N LYS A 89 -17.04 4.26 66.20
CA LYS A 89 -16.56 4.35 67.57
C LYS A 89 -16.19 3.00 68.20
#